data_AF-A0AAQ1F0K6-F1
#
_entry.id   AF-A0AAQ1F0K6-F1
#
_cell.length_a   1.000
_cell.length_b   1.000
_cell.length_c   1.000
_cell.angle_alpha   90.00
_cell.angle_beta   90.00
_cell.angle_gamma   90.00
#
_symmetry.space_group_name_H-M   'P 1'
#
loop_
_entity.id
_entity.type
_entity.pdbx_description
1 polymer ?
#
loop_
_entity_poly.entity_id
_entity_poly.type
_entity_poly.pdbx_seq_one_letter_code
_entity_poly.pdbx_strand_id
1 'polypeptide(L)'
;MVVNRPGPSGWIKPILTLAIAILIGWFCVIGAREIVQSLDAGVLNNRKGPDVLLADRPLLFWGVLGFYVASVVTGVGLAILLAGIAIRDLVGRRR
;
A
#
# COMPACT_ATOMS: atom_id res chain seq x y z
N MET A 1 -24.49 14.21 -33.78
CA MET A 1 -23.92 14.05 -32.43
C MET A 1 -23.67 12.57 -32.20
N VAL A 2 -22.42 12.13 -32.24
CA VAL A 2 -22.08 10.72 -31.94
C VAL A 2 -22.20 10.53 -30.43
N VAL A 3 -23.25 9.82 -30.01
CA VAL A 3 -23.38 9.37 -28.62
C VAL A 3 -22.32 8.29 -28.41
N ASN A 4 -21.18 8.67 -27.85
CA ASN A 4 -20.15 7.74 -27.39
C ASN A 4 -20.68 7.02 -26.15
N ARG A 5 -21.46 5.95 -26.34
CA ARG A 5 -21.81 5.06 -25.24
C ARG A 5 -20.51 4.43 -24.75
N PRO A 6 -20.14 4.53 -23.46
CA PRO A 6 -19.00 3.78 -22.96
C PRO A 6 -19.31 2.30 -23.19
N GLY A 7 -18.53 1.65 -24.06
CA GLY A 7 -18.64 0.20 -24.27
C GLY A 7 -18.38 -0.55 -22.95
N PRO A 8 -18.61 -1.87 -22.92
CA PRO A 8 -18.37 -2.72 -21.73
C PRO A 8 -16.99 -2.51 -21.08
N SER A 9 -16.00 -2.06 -21.86
CA SER A 9 -14.64 -1.71 -21.42
C SER A 9 -14.53 -0.48 -20.51
N GLY A 10 -15.56 0.38 -20.45
CA GLY A 10 -15.56 1.58 -19.63
C GLY A 10 -15.50 1.29 -18.13
N TRP A 11 -16.21 0.27 -17.66
CA TRP A 11 -16.28 -0.09 -16.23
C TRP A 11 -15.11 -0.95 -15.75
N ILE A 12 -14.44 -1.67 -16.66
CA ILE A 12 -13.33 -2.57 -16.33
C ILE A 12 -12.16 -1.78 -15.73
N LYS A 13 -11.83 -0.63 -16.30
CA LYS A 13 -10.71 0.20 -15.87
C LYS A 13 -10.81 0.63 -14.40
N PRO A 14 -11.87 1.30 -13.94
CA PRO A 14 -11.95 1.71 -12.54
C PRO A 14 -12.15 0.53 -11.57
N ILE A 15 -12.83 -0.54 -11.98
CA ILE A 15 -12.94 -1.76 -11.13
C ILE A 15 -11.55 -2.37 -10.93
N LEU A 16 -10.75 -2.48 -11.99
CA LEU A 16 -9.38 -2.97 -11.91
C LEU A 16 -8.51 -2.05 -11.05
N THR A 17 -8.62 -0.72 -11.23
CA THR A 17 -7.91 0.26 -10.40
C THR A 17 -8.28 0.12 -8.91
N LEU A 18 -9.56 -0.12 -8.60
CA LEU A 18 -10.02 -0.35 -7.23
C LEU A 18 -9.47 -1.67 -6.67
N ALA A 19 -9.45 -2.73 -7.47
CA ALA A 19 -8.88 -4.02 -7.06
C ALA A 19 -7.37 -3.90 -6.76
N ILE A 20 -6.63 -3.15 -7.58
CA ILE A 20 -5.22 -2.85 -7.34
C ILE A 20 -5.05 -2.03 -6.06
N ALA A 21 -5.89 -1.02 -5.84
CA ALA A 21 -5.86 -0.22 -4.61
C ALA A 21 -6.08 -1.08 -3.36
N ILE A 22 -7.06 -1.99 -3.39
CA ILE A 22 -7.32 -2.94 -2.30
C ILE A 22 -6.12 -3.86 -2.07
N LEU A 23 -5.52 -4.38 -3.14
CA LEU A 23 -4.35 -5.26 -3.06
C LEU A 23 -3.15 -4.54 -2.43
N ILE A 24 -2.86 -3.31 -2.86
CA ILE A 24 -1.81 -2.47 -2.27
C ILE A 24 -2.10 -2.23 -0.78
N GLY A 25 -3.34 -1.87 -0.45
CA GLY A 25 -3.77 -1.66 0.93
C GLY A 25 -3.57 -2.92 1.79
N TRP A 26 -3.88 -4.10 1.28
CA TRP A 26 -3.67 -5.37 1.97
C TRP A 26 -2.18 -5.63 2.25
N PHE A 27 -1.30 -5.42 1.26
CA PHE A 27 0.14 -5.54 1.48
C PHE A 27 0.66 -4.52 2.51
N CYS A 28 0.10 -3.31 2.54
CA CYS A 28 0.44 -2.32 3.57
C CYS A 28 0.04 -2.79 4.97
N VAL A 29 -1.10 -3.48 5.13
CA VAL A 29 -1.51 -4.07 6.42
C VAL A 29 -0.53 -5.16 6.86
N ILE A 30 -0.06 -6.01 5.94
CA ILE A 30 0.96 -7.02 6.24
C ILE A 30 2.26 -6.33 6.70
N GLY A 31 2.75 -5.35 5.94
CA GLY A 31 3.96 -4.60 6.30
C GLY A 31 3.84 -3.87 7.64
N ALA A 32 2.68 -3.27 7.93
CA ALA A 32 2.43 -2.63 9.22
C ALA A 32 2.48 -3.61 10.39
N ARG A 33 1.94 -4.83 10.21
CA ARG A 33 2.02 -5.90 11.22
C ARG A 33 3.47 -6.34 11.45
N GLU A 34 4.25 -6.50 10.40
CA GLU A 34 5.67 -6.85 10.51
C GLU A 34 6.48 -5.77 11.25
N ILE A 35 6.17 -4.49 11.01
CA ILE A 35 6.79 -3.36 11.73
C ILE A 35 6.47 -3.42 13.23
N VAL A 36 5.20 -3.63 13.59
CA VAL A 36 4.77 -3.73 14.99
C VAL A 36 5.43 -4.93 15.68
N GLN A 37 5.45 -6.09 15.03
CA GLN A 37 6.13 -7.27 15.55
C GLN A 37 7.64 -7.04 15.75
N SER A 38 8.29 -6.34 14.82
CA SER A 38 9.72 -6.02 14.91
C SER A 38 10.01 -5.03 16.04
N LEU A 39 9.11 -4.08 16.28
CA LEU A 39 9.16 -3.15 17.41
C LEU A 39 9.01 -3.89 18.75
N ASP A 40 8.00 -4.76 18.87
CA ASP A 40 7.74 -5.54 20.09
C ASP A 40 8.88 -6.50 20.41
N ALA A 41 9.47 -7.13 19.39
CA ALA A 41 10.61 -8.04 19.56
C ALA A 41 11.94 -7.31 19.79
N GLY A 42 12.04 -6.02 19.44
CA GLY A 42 13.32 -5.30 19.41
C GLY A 42 14.31 -5.86 18.39
N VAL A 43 13.82 -6.62 17.40
CA VAL A 43 14.61 -7.29 16.37
C VAL A 43 13.94 -7.11 15.01
N LEU A 44 14.69 -6.58 14.05
CA LEU A 44 14.33 -6.60 12.64
C LEU A 44 14.82 -7.90 12.03
N ASN A 45 13.87 -8.80 11.75
CA ASN A 45 14.17 -10.08 11.10
C ASN A 45 14.40 -9.85 9.60
N ASN A 46 15.67 -9.79 9.21
CA ASN A 46 16.05 -9.52 7.84
C ASN A 46 16.08 -10.85 7.09
N ARG A 47 14.98 -11.19 6.40
CA ARG A 47 14.88 -12.44 5.61
C ARG A 47 15.98 -12.64 4.54
N LYS A 48 16.74 -11.60 4.22
CA LYS A 48 17.84 -11.57 3.22
C LYS A 48 19.22 -11.24 3.82
N GLY A 49 19.36 -11.07 5.14
CA GLY A 49 20.62 -10.63 5.77
C GLY A 49 20.67 -10.96 7.26
N PRO A 50 21.75 -10.58 7.98
CA PRO A 50 21.79 -10.77 9.43
C PRO A 50 20.71 -9.92 10.11
N ASP A 51 20.05 -10.52 11.09
CA ASP A 51 19.05 -9.86 11.91
C ASP A 51 19.66 -8.65 12.61
N VAL A 52 18.88 -7.56 12.68
CA VAL A 52 19.33 -6.33 13.32
C VAL A 52 18.64 -6.24 14.67
N LEU A 53 19.40 -6.51 15.73
CA LEU A 53 18.95 -6.30 17.10
C LEU A 53 19.09 -4.83 17.48
N LEU A 54 18.04 -4.28 18.10
CA LEU A 54 18.05 -2.92 18.62
C LEU A 54 19.16 -2.72 19.66
N ALA A 55 19.45 -3.74 20.47
CA ALA A 55 20.48 -3.71 21.51
C ALA A 55 21.90 -3.59 20.93
N ASP A 56 22.18 -4.24 19.80
CA ASP A 56 23.53 -4.29 19.23
C ASP A 56 23.79 -3.13 18.26
N ARG A 57 22.77 -2.76 17.45
CA ARG A 57 22.92 -1.78 16.37
C ARG A 57 21.73 -0.82 16.30
N PRO A 58 21.57 0.08 17.28
CA PRO A 58 20.37 0.91 17.42
C PRO A 58 20.15 1.86 16.25
N LEU A 59 21.20 2.52 15.75
CA LEU A 59 21.09 3.43 14.61
C LEU A 59 20.62 2.72 13.34
N LEU A 60 21.12 1.51 13.08
CA LEU A 60 20.70 0.72 11.92
C LEU A 60 19.27 0.21 12.09
N PHE A 61 18.90 -0.23 13.30
CA PHE A 61 17.54 -0.65 13.61
C PHE A 61 16.54 0.47 13.29
N TRP A 62 16.74 1.66 13.86
CA TRP A 62 15.84 2.80 13.64
C TRP A 62 15.84 3.30 12.21
N GLY A 63 17.00 3.29 11.52
CA GLY A 63 17.09 3.68 10.11
C GLY A 63 16.28 2.77 9.20
N VAL A 64 16.44 1.45 9.35
CA VAL A 64 15.71 0.45 8.54
C VAL A 64 14.22 0.44 8.89
N LEU A 65 13.88 0.51 10.17
CA LEU A 65 12.49 0.60 10.62
C LEU A 65 11.82 1.86 10.05
N GLY A 66 12.49 3.00 10.11
CA GLY A 66 11.99 4.26 9.56
C GLY A 66 11.73 4.17 8.05
N PHE A 67 12.65 3.53 7.30
CA PHE A 67 12.47 3.28 5.88
C PHE A 67 11.26 2.38 5.59
N TYR A 68 11.03 1.32 6.39
CA TYR A 68 9.85 0.45 6.25
C TYR A 68 8.56 1.20 6.55
N VAL A 69 8.52 1.98 7.64
CA VAL A 69 7.37 2.82 7.97
C VAL A 69 7.05 3.79 6.82
N ALA A 70 8.05 4.50 6.30
CA ALA A 70 7.87 5.44 5.19
C ALA A 70 7.34 4.74 3.92
N SER A 71 7.83 3.54 3.63
CA SER A 71 7.38 2.72 2.50
C SER A 71 5.91 2.32 2.63
N VAL A 72 5.50 1.87 3.82
CA VAL A 72 4.10 1.51 4.12
C VAL A 72 3.20 2.76 4.00
N VAL A 73 3.59 3.89 4.59
CA VAL A 73 2.82 5.15 4.50
C VAL A 73 2.65 5.60 3.04
N THR A 74 3.71 5.50 2.24
CA THR A 74 3.66 5.84 0.81
C THR A 74 2.70 4.92 0.06
N GLY A 75 2.74 3.61 0.34
CA GLY A 75 1.83 2.63 -0.25
C GLY A 75 0.37 2.88 0.12
N VAL A 76 0.09 3.23 1.38
CA VAL A 76 -1.26 3.62 1.83
C VAL A 76 -1.75 4.85 1.08
N GLY A 77 -0.91 5.88 0.94
CA GLY A 77 -1.23 7.08 0.18
C GLY A 77 -1.61 6.78 -1.26
N LEU A 78 -0.82 5.93 -1.93
CA LEU A 78 -1.11 5.48 -3.30
C LEU A 78 -2.43 4.71 -3.39
N ALA A 79 -2.69 3.78 -2.46
CA ALA A 79 -3.92 3.01 -2.41
C ALA A 79 -5.16 3.91 -2.26
N ILE A 80 -5.10 4.90 -1.36
CA ILE A 80 -6.18 5.87 -1.15
C ILE A 80 -6.43 6.70 -2.42
N LEU A 81 -5.38 7.20 -3.06
CA LEU A 81 -5.49 7.98 -4.29
C LEU A 81 -6.15 7.17 -5.42
N LEU A 82 -5.69 5.93 -5.64
CA LEU A 82 -6.26 5.05 -6.66
C LEU A 82 -7.71 4.69 -6.36
N ALA A 83 -8.05 4.39 -5.10
CA ALA A 83 -9.43 4.13 -4.70
C ALA A 83 -10.32 5.35 -4.93
N GLY A 84 -9.86 6.55 -4.56
CA GLY A 84 -10.58 7.80 -4.77
C GLY A 84 -10.85 8.09 -6.25
N ILE A 85 -9.86 7.91 -7.11
CA ILE A 85 -10.01 8.07 -8.57
C ILE A 85 -10.99 7.04 -9.13
N ALA A 86 -10.84 5.76 -8.76
CA ALA A 86 -11.72 4.69 -9.21
C ALA A 86 -13.18 4.92 -8.80
N ILE A 87 -13.41 5.30 -7.54
CA ILE A 87 -14.76 5.59 -7.03
C ILE A 87 -15.35 6.80 -7.75
N ARG A 88 -14.56 7.88 -7.93
CA ARG A 88 -15.02 9.08 -8.67
C ARG A 88 -15.43 8.73 -10.09
N ASP A 89 -14.66 7.89 -10.79
CA ASP A 89 -14.95 7.45 -12.16
C ASP A 89 -16.20 6.54 -12.22
N LEU A 90 -16.39 5.65 -11.23
CA LEU A 90 -17.59 4.81 -11.12
C LEU A 90 -18.86 5.61 -10.79
N VAL A 91 -18.76 6.61 -9.91
CA VAL A 91 -19.89 7.45 -9.50
C VAL A 91 -20.22 8.48 -10.58
N GLY A 92 -19.21 9.09 -11.20
CA GLY A 92 -19.37 10.07 -12.28
C GLY A 92 -19.99 9.48 -13.55
N ARG A 93 -19.87 8.16 -13.76
CA ARG A 93 -20.56 7.44 -14.85
C ARG A 93 -21.98 6.98 -14.51
N ARG A 94 -22.40 7.05 -13.23
CA ARG A 94 -23.76 6.69 -12.79
C ARG A 94 -24.74 7.86 -12.84
N ARG A 95 -24.25 9.10 -12.97
CA ARG A 95 -25.07 10.31 -13.18
C ARG A 95 -25.09 10.67 -14.65
#